data_AF-C6S8R1-F1
#
_entry.id   AF-C6S8R1-F1
#
_cell.length_a   1.000
_cell.length_b   1.000
_cell.length_c   1.000
_cell.angle_alpha   90.00
_cell.angle_beta   90.00
_cell.angle_gamma   90.00
#
_symmetry.space_group_name_H-M   'P 1'
#
loop_
_entity.id
_entity.type
_entity.pdbx_description
1 polymer ?
#
loop_
_entity_poly.entity_id
_entity_poly.type
_entity_poly.pdbx_seq_one_letter_code
_entity_poly.pdbx_strand_id
1 'polypeptide(L)'
;MTYTVYSFEKKFLEKFGVYGLSVLNFRGSMYPLDIYCPKHGNQTVSNATSCLRSKLGCPACGREHQQSKASERLKQSSKSAKPLLILDTMTNETLAFPSVTAAGTALGVHFQQINHRLKGRTSPDNLISNRYKVLGYDR
;
A
#
# COMPACT_ATOMS: atom_id res chain seq x y z
N MET A 1 -12.39 1.31 28.48
CA MET A 1 -13.55 0.39 28.56
C MET A 1 -13.10 -0.98 29.01
N THR A 2 -13.62 -1.46 30.14
CA THR A 2 -13.48 -2.85 30.61
C THR A 2 -14.56 -3.70 29.93
N TYR A 3 -14.17 -4.72 29.20
CA TYR A 3 -15.10 -5.69 28.61
C TYR A 3 -15.18 -6.92 29.51
N THR A 4 -16.38 -7.34 29.87
CA THR A 4 -16.59 -8.69 30.42
C THR A 4 -16.44 -9.71 29.29
N VAL A 5 -16.09 -10.95 29.62
CA VAL A 5 -15.93 -12.06 28.66
C VAL A 5 -17.16 -12.16 27.74
N TYR A 6 -18.36 -12.21 28.35
CA TYR A 6 -19.63 -12.28 27.63
C TYR A 6 -19.87 -11.10 26.68
N SER A 7 -19.61 -9.86 27.13
CA SER A 7 -19.80 -8.67 26.30
C SER A 7 -18.89 -8.64 25.07
N PHE A 8 -17.71 -9.24 25.20
CA PHE A 8 -16.75 -9.33 24.10
C PHE A 8 -17.17 -10.40 23.10
N GLU A 9 -17.49 -11.61 23.56
CA GLU A 9 -17.91 -12.72 22.70
C GLU A 9 -19.13 -12.37 21.85
N LYS A 10 -20.12 -11.71 22.45
CA LYS A 10 -21.31 -11.24 21.71
C LYS A 10 -20.94 -10.30 20.57
N LYS A 11 -20.15 -9.25 20.86
CA LYS A 11 -19.69 -8.28 19.83
C LYS A 11 -18.81 -8.95 18.77
N PHE A 12 -18.01 -9.92 19.19
CA PHE A 12 -17.14 -10.68 18.29
C PHE A 12 -17.97 -11.52 17.32
N LEU A 13 -18.98 -12.24 17.81
CA LEU A 13 -19.89 -13.04 16.99
C LEU A 13 -20.76 -12.17 16.07
N GLU A 14 -21.27 -11.03 16.55
CA GLU A 14 -22.04 -10.08 15.71
C GLU A 14 -21.22 -9.60 14.51
N LYS A 15 -19.90 -9.42 14.66
CA LYS A 15 -19.03 -8.93 13.59
C LYS A 15 -18.41 -10.03 12.73
N PHE A 16 -17.98 -11.12 13.37
CA PHE A 16 -17.17 -12.16 12.74
C PHE A 16 -17.87 -13.52 12.64
N GLY A 17 -19.10 -13.64 13.14
CA GLY A 17 -19.89 -14.88 13.06
C GLY A 17 -20.14 -15.34 11.62
N VAL A 18 -20.27 -14.40 10.68
CA VAL A 18 -20.40 -14.68 9.24
C VAL A 18 -19.19 -15.45 8.69
N TYR A 19 -18.01 -15.27 9.28
CA TYR A 19 -16.78 -15.93 8.89
C TYR A 19 -16.49 -17.21 9.68
N GLY A 20 -17.35 -17.59 10.63
CA GLY A 20 -17.19 -18.76 11.48
C GLY A 20 -16.04 -18.66 12.49
N LEU A 21 -15.61 -17.44 12.85
CA LEU A 21 -14.57 -17.28 13.87
C LEU A 21 -15.14 -17.50 15.27
N SER A 22 -14.33 -18.06 16.15
CA SER A 22 -14.67 -18.28 17.57
C SER A 22 -13.56 -17.78 18.49
N VAL A 23 -13.92 -17.38 19.71
CA VAL A 23 -12.96 -16.98 20.75
C VAL A 23 -12.62 -18.21 21.58
N LEU A 24 -11.33 -18.48 21.80
CA LEU A 24 -10.84 -19.61 22.61
C LEU A 24 -10.45 -19.17 24.02
N ASN A 25 -9.70 -18.08 24.14
CA ASN A 25 -9.22 -17.58 25.42
C ASN A 25 -9.25 -16.05 25.45
N PHE A 26 -10.03 -15.46 26.35
CA PHE A 26 -10.11 -14.01 26.54
C PHE A 26 -9.79 -13.65 27.99
N ARG A 27 -8.66 -12.95 28.18
CA ARG A 27 -8.17 -12.52 29.50
C ARG A 27 -8.43 -11.04 29.80
N GLY A 28 -8.98 -10.31 28.84
CA GLY A 28 -9.28 -8.88 28.95
C GLY A 28 -8.97 -8.10 27.67
N SER A 29 -9.37 -6.83 27.64
CA SER A 29 -9.39 -6.03 26.41
C SER A 29 -8.01 -5.57 25.92
N MET A 30 -7.05 -5.47 26.84
CA MET A 30 -5.65 -5.08 26.59
C MET A 30 -4.71 -6.30 26.52
N TYR A 31 -5.20 -7.49 26.86
CA TYR A 31 -4.41 -8.71 26.82
C TYR A 31 -4.55 -9.39 25.46
N PRO A 32 -3.53 -10.19 25.08
CA PRO A 32 -3.65 -11.09 23.94
C PRO A 32 -4.85 -12.02 24.13
N LEU A 33 -5.52 -12.34 23.03
CA LEU A 33 -6.56 -13.37 23.00
C LEU A 33 -6.27 -14.39 21.91
N ASP A 34 -6.75 -15.60 22.15
CA ASP A 34 -6.67 -16.69 21.18
C ASP A 34 -8.04 -16.85 20.52
N ILE A 35 -8.02 -16.91 19.19
CA ILE A 35 -9.21 -17.09 18.36
C ILE A 35 -9.00 -18.31 17.46
N TYR A 36 -10.10 -19.00 17.18
CA TYR A 36 -10.15 -20.05 16.18
C TYR A 36 -10.66 -19.47 14.87
N CYS A 37 -9.90 -19.69 13.79
CA CYS A 37 -10.29 -19.37 12.43
C CYS A 37 -10.45 -20.68 11.63
N PRO A 38 -11.56 -20.92 10.94
CA PRO A 38 -11.76 -22.18 10.19
C PRO A 38 -10.78 -22.35 9.02
N LYS A 39 -10.15 -21.28 8.55
CA LYS A 39 -9.16 -21.31 7.46
C LYS A 39 -7.72 -21.48 7.95
N HIS A 40 -7.39 -20.90 9.09
CA HIS A 40 -6.00 -20.77 9.58
C HIS A 40 -5.78 -21.39 10.96
N GLY A 41 -6.79 -22.05 11.53
CA GLY A 41 -6.74 -22.67 12.85
C GLY A 41 -6.65 -21.65 13.99
N ASN A 42 -5.94 -22.03 15.05
CA ASN A 42 -5.74 -21.19 16.23
C ASN A 42 -4.79 -20.04 15.90
N GLN A 43 -5.23 -18.82 16.21
CA GLN A 43 -4.48 -17.59 15.96
C GLN A 43 -4.49 -16.73 17.21
N THR A 44 -3.33 -16.19 17.56
CA THR A 44 -3.20 -15.25 18.68
C THR A 44 -3.23 -13.82 18.13
N VAL A 45 -4.11 -13.00 18.68
CA VAL A 45 -4.21 -11.57 18.35
C VAL A 45 -3.76 -10.72 19.53
N SER A 46 -3.06 -9.62 19.23
CA SER A 46 -2.33 -8.82 20.23
C SER A 46 -3.22 -8.22 21.30
N ASN A 47 -4.43 -7.79 20.94
CA ASN A 47 -5.44 -7.37 21.90
C ASN A 47 -6.85 -7.41 21.30
N ALA A 48 -7.85 -7.54 22.17
CA ALA A 48 -9.25 -7.66 21.82
C ALA A 48 -9.81 -6.42 21.12
N THR A 49 -9.37 -5.25 21.55
CA THR A 49 -9.83 -3.97 21.03
C THR A 49 -9.38 -3.76 19.58
N SER A 50 -8.14 -4.12 19.25
CA SER A 50 -7.59 -4.08 17.90
C SER A 50 -8.23 -5.15 17.02
N CYS A 51 -8.45 -6.35 17.56
CA CYS A 51 -9.18 -7.41 16.86
C CYS A 51 -10.59 -6.93 16.43
N LEU A 52 -11.37 -6.34 17.35
CA LEU A 52 -12.69 -5.76 17.03
C LEU A 52 -12.62 -4.57 16.07
N ARG A 53 -11.52 -3.81 16.05
CA ARG A 53 -11.33 -2.72 15.08
C ARG A 53 -10.99 -3.25 13.68
N SER A 54 -10.35 -4.41 13.59
CA SER A 54 -9.98 -5.03 12.32
C SER A 54 -11.21 -5.42 11.50
N LYS A 55 -11.06 -5.52 10.18
CA LYS A 55 -12.15 -5.93 9.27
C LYS A 55 -12.42 -7.44 9.27
N LEU A 56 -11.40 -8.25 9.52
CA LEU A 56 -11.43 -9.70 9.32
C LEU A 56 -11.31 -10.50 10.62
N GLY A 57 -10.85 -9.89 11.72
CA GLY A 57 -10.69 -10.54 13.02
C GLY A 57 -9.43 -11.43 13.10
N CYS A 58 -9.24 -12.29 12.10
CA CYS A 58 -8.08 -13.17 11.96
C CYS A 58 -6.86 -12.44 11.36
N PRO A 59 -5.68 -12.52 11.98
CA PRO A 59 -4.46 -11.88 11.48
C PRO A 59 -3.94 -12.52 10.19
N ALA A 60 -4.13 -13.83 10.02
CA ALA A 60 -3.75 -14.55 8.80
C ALA A 60 -4.63 -14.14 7.61
N CYS A 61 -5.97 -14.17 7.76
CA CYS A 61 -6.89 -13.61 6.76
C CYS A 61 -6.56 -12.15 6.43
N GLY A 62 -6.22 -11.36 7.44
CA GLY A 62 -5.79 -9.97 7.28
C GLY A 62 -4.59 -9.82 6.35
N ARG A 63 -3.57 -10.67 6.50
CA ARG A 63 -2.38 -10.69 5.63
C ARG A 63 -2.70 -11.10 4.20
N GLU A 64 -3.49 -12.15 4.01
CA GLU A 64 -3.90 -12.60 2.66
C GLU A 64 -4.64 -11.50 1.90
N HIS A 65 -5.55 -10.79 2.58
CA HIS A 65 -6.28 -9.68 1.99
C HIS A 65 -5.40 -8.47 1.64
N GLN A 66 -4.32 -8.25 2.39
CA GLN A 66 -3.35 -7.22 2.06
C GLN A 66 -2.50 -7.62 0.85
N GLN A 67 -2.08 -8.88 0.79
CA GLN A 67 -1.30 -9.41 -0.33
C GLN A 67 -2.10 -9.39 -1.64
N SER A 68 -3.39 -9.78 -1.62
CA SER A 68 -4.24 -9.74 -2.81
C SER A 68 -4.34 -8.31 -3.37
N LYS A 69 -4.58 -7.32 -2.52
CA LYS A 69 -4.61 -5.91 -2.92
C LYS A 69 -3.28 -5.38 -3.43
N ALA A 70 -2.16 -5.79 -2.82
CA ALA A 70 -0.84 -5.42 -3.31
C ALA A 70 -0.62 -5.96 -4.72
N SER A 71 -1.00 -7.23 -4.95
CA SER A 71 -0.90 -7.86 -6.28
C SER A 71 -1.79 -7.19 -7.33
N GLU A 72 -3.01 -6.77 -6.95
CA GLU A 72 -3.90 -6.02 -7.85
C GLU A 72 -3.32 -4.64 -8.21
N ARG A 73 -2.76 -3.92 -7.23
CA ARG A 73 -2.10 -2.64 -7.47
C ARG A 73 -0.90 -2.77 -8.40
N LEU A 74 -0.09 -3.82 -8.23
CA LEU A 74 1.02 -4.11 -9.13
C LEU A 74 0.53 -4.39 -10.57
N LYS A 75 -0.52 -5.21 -10.71
CA LYS A 75 -1.17 -5.49 -12.01
C LYS A 75 -1.80 -4.26 -12.66
N GLN A 76 -2.32 -3.32 -11.87
CA GLN A 76 -2.85 -2.05 -12.38
C GLN A 76 -1.73 -1.10 -12.82
N SER A 77 -0.62 -1.07 -12.08
CA SER A 77 0.55 -0.25 -12.44
C SER A 77 1.18 -0.67 -13.77
N SER A 78 1.13 -1.95 -14.13
CA SER A 78 1.71 -2.45 -15.39
C SER A 78 0.84 -2.16 -16.63
N LYS A 79 -0.46 -1.86 -16.47
CA LYS A 79 -1.40 -1.72 -17.61
C LYS A 79 -1.48 -0.30 -18.19
N SER A 80 -0.89 0.70 -17.56
CA SER A 80 -1.00 2.11 -17.98
C SER A 80 0.33 2.88 -17.83
N ALA A 81 1.45 2.21 -18.02
CA ALA A 81 2.77 2.86 -17.97
C ALA A 81 3.00 3.64 -19.27
N LYS A 82 2.44 4.84 -19.35
CA LYS A 82 2.78 5.81 -20.40
C LYS A 82 4.26 6.16 -20.27
N PRO A 83 5.02 6.21 -21.38
CA PRO A 83 6.41 6.59 -21.31
C PRO A 83 6.54 8.05 -20.86
N LEU A 84 7.56 8.31 -20.06
CA LEU A 84 7.99 9.65 -19.65
C LEU A 84 8.84 10.26 -20.77
N LEU A 85 8.48 11.45 -21.22
CA LEU A 85 9.17 12.20 -22.25
C LEU A 85 10.08 13.28 -21.62
N ILE A 86 11.35 13.27 -22.02
CA ILE A 86 12.36 14.24 -21.59
C ILE A 86 13.08 14.77 -22.83
N LEU A 87 13.09 16.09 -23.01
CA LEU A 87 13.85 16.75 -24.07
C LEU A 87 15.29 16.99 -23.62
N ASP A 88 16.26 16.55 -24.42
CA ASP A 88 17.66 16.95 -24.29
C ASP A 88 17.87 18.26 -25.05
N THR A 89 18.23 19.34 -24.36
CA THR A 89 18.40 20.65 -24.99
C THR A 89 19.68 20.77 -25.80
N MET A 90 20.62 19.82 -25.68
CA MET A 90 21.87 19.84 -26.45
C MET A 90 21.69 19.20 -27.83
N THR A 91 20.95 18.10 -27.91
CA THR A 91 20.68 17.39 -29.18
C THR A 91 19.33 17.76 -29.80
N ASN A 92 18.46 18.44 -29.03
CA ASN A 92 17.07 18.74 -29.39
C ASN A 92 16.21 17.49 -29.64
N GLU A 93 16.60 16.36 -29.05
CA GLU A 93 15.92 15.07 -29.17
C GLU A 93 15.04 14.80 -27.96
N THR A 94 13.87 14.19 -28.19
CA THR A 94 12.97 13.76 -27.11
C THR A 94 13.20 12.30 -26.78
N LEU A 95 13.68 12.05 -25.57
CA LEU A 95 13.95 10.72 -25.03
C LEU A 95 12.71 10.19 -24.29
N ALA A 96 12.32 8.96 -24.61
CA ALA A 96 11.21 8.26 -23.98
C ALA A 96 11.71 7.21 -22.99
N PHE A 97 11.23 7.26 -21.75
CA PHE A 97 11.60 6.33 -20.69
C PHE A 97 10.38 5.58 -20.14
N PRO A 98 10.51 4.29 -19.80
CA PRO A 98 9.40 3.51 -19.25
C PRO A 98 9.01 3.95 -17.82
N SER A 99 9.90 4.65 -17.11
CA SER A 99 9.64 5.17 -15.76
C SER A 99 10.58 6.32 -15.39
N VAL A 100 10.20 7.08 -14.36
CA VAL A 100 11.04 8.13 -13.77
C VAL A 100 12.38 7.59 -13.27
N THR A 101 12.40 6.39 -12.70
CA THR A 101 13.61 5.75 -12.18
C THR A 101 14.55 5.34 -13.32
N ALA A 102 14.00 4.81 -14.42
CA ALA A 102 14.78 4.48 -15.61
C ALA A 102 15.43 5.74 -16.21
N ALA A 103 14.66 6.83 -16.32
CA ALA A 103 15.18 8.13 -16.75
C ALA A 103 16.28 8.64 -15.81
N GLY A 104 16.07 8.60 -14.50
CA GLY A 104 17.06 9.03 -13.53
C GLY A 104 18.38 8.27 -13.65
N THR A 105 18.30 6.95 -13.80
CA THR A 105 19.47 6.09 -13.95
C THR A 105 20.21 6.35 -15.27
N ALA A 106 19.48 6.43 -16.38
CA ALA A 106 20.08 6.67 -17.70
C ALA A 106 20.71 8.06 -17.85
N LEU A 107 20.10 9.08 -17.24
CA LEU A 107 20.57 10.46 -17.31
C LEU A 107 21.56 10.83 -16.19
N GLY A 108 21.82 9.93 -15.24
CA GLY A 108 22.68 10.19 -14.08
C GLY A 108 22.11 11.23 -13.11
N VAL A 109 20.78 11.33 -13.00
CA VAL A 109 20.09 12.33 -12.19
C VAL A 109 19.22 11.67 -11.12
N HIS A 110 19.14 12.30 -9.95
CA HIS A 110 18.29 11.77 -8.88
C HIS A 110 16.81 11.86 -9.29
N PHE A 111 16.09 10.73 -9.23
CA PHE A 111 14.69 10.60 -9.66
C PHE A 111 13.75 11.64 -9.04
N GLN A 112 14.05 12.13 -7.84
CA GLN A 112 13.24 13.14 -7.16
C GLN A 112 13.27 14.51 -7.86
N GLN A 113 14.37 14.83 -8.56
CA GLN A 113 14.46 16.04 -9.37
C GLN A 113 13.46 16.02 -10.53
N ILE A 114 13.29 14.86 -11.17
CA ILE A 114 12.28 14.65 -12.23
C ILE A 114 10.88 14.73 -11.62
N ASN A 115 10.64 14.08 -10.48
CA ASN A 115 9.33 14.10 -9.81
C ASN A 115 8.88 15.49 -9.35
N HIS A 116 9.80 16.34 -8.87
CA HIS A 116 9.44 17.70 -8.48
C HIS A 116 8.90 18.52 -9.66
N ARG A 117 9.45 18.30 -10.86
CA ARG A 117 9.00 18.95 -12.11
C ARG A 117 7.67 18.37 -12.59
N LEU A 118 7.52 17.05 -12.58
CA LEU A 118 6.24 16.40 -12.90
C LEU A 118 5.08 16.83 -11.99
N LYS A 119 5.37 17.11 -10.71
CA LYS A 119 4.38 17.56 -9.72
C LYS A 119 4.19 19.08 -9.69
N GLY A 120 4.86 19.85 -10.56
CA GLY A 120 4.76 21.32 -10.59
C GLY A 120 5.34 22.03 -9.35
N ARG A 121 6.22 21.37 -8.58
CA ARG A 121 6.89 21.98 -7.40
C ARG A 121 8.06 22.89 -7.79
N THR A 122 8.35 22.99 -9.07
CA THR A 122 9.46 23.74 -9.63
C THR A 122 8.97 24.33 -10.95
N SER A 123 9.47 25.51 -11.33
CA SER A 123 9.12 26.12 -12.61
C SER A 123 9.35 25.13 -13.77
N PRO A 124 8.43 25.01 -14.73
CA PRO A 124 8.56 24.09 -15.87
C PRO A 124 9.78 24.38 -16.75
N ASP A 125 10.37 25.57 -16.64
CA ASP A 125 11.59 25.95 -17.37
C ASP A 125 12.89 25.62 -16.63
N ASN A 126 12.83 25.12 -15.40
CA ASN A 126 14.02 24.67 -14.69
C ASN A 126 14.52 23.34 -15.26
N LEU A 127 15.57 23.41 -16.06
CA LEU A 127 16.30 22.25 -16.57
C LEU A 127 16.85 21.39 -15.43
N ILE A 128 16.88 20.07 -15.61
CA ILE A 128 17.63 19.14 -14.76
C ILE A 128 19.08 19.15 -15.23
N SER A 129 20.02 19.33 -14.31
CA SER A 129 21.46 19.38 -14.60
C SER A 129 21.82 20.37 -15.73
N ASN A 130 21.04 21.47 -15.86
CA ASN A 130 21.16 22.45 -16.96
C ASN A 130 21.09 21.86 -18.38
N ARG A 131 20.49 20.67 -18.57
CA ARG A 131 20.46 19.97 -19.86
C ARG A 131 19.11 19.35 -20.23
N TYR A 132 18.37 18.82 -19.26
CA TYR A 132 17.18 18.02 -19.56
C TYR A 132 15.89 18.76 -19.16
N LYS A 133 14.95 18.93 -20.09
CA LYS A 133 13.61 19.47 -19.83
C LYS A 133 12.58 18.34 -19.73
N VAL A 134 11.89 18.26 -18.60
CA VAL A 134 10.85 17.23 -18.39
C VAL A 134 9.55 17.69 -19.05
N LEU A 135 9.10 16.97 -20.08
CA LEU A 135 7.87 17.30 -20.81
C LEU A 135 6.62 16.69 -20.16
N GLY A 136 6.77 15.53 -19.51
CA GLY A 136 5.67 14.82 -18.86
C GLY A 136 5.47 13.42 -19.41
N TYR A 137 4.33 12.81 -19.11
CA TYR A 137 3.94 11.53 -19.71
C TYR A 137 3.30 11.75 -21.07
N ASP A 138 3.51 10.82 -22.00
CA ASP A 138 2.85 10.84 -23.30
C ASP A 138 1.32 10.89 -23.15
N ARG A 139 0.64 11.72 -23.94
CA ARG A 139 -0.78 12.04 -23.75
C ARG A 139 -1.69 10.98 -24.34
#